data_AF-A0A3S3LYQ7-F1
#
_entry.id   AF-A0A3S3LYQ7-F1
#
_cell.length_a   1.000
_cell.length_b   1.000
_cell.length_c   1.000
_cell.angle_alpha   90.00
_cell.angle_beta   90.00
_cell.angle_gamma   90.00
#
_symmetry.space_group_name_H-M   'P 1'
#
loop_
_entity.id
_entity.type
_entity.pdbx_description
1 polymer ?
#
loop_
_entity_poly.entity_id
_entity_poly.type
_entity_poly.pdbx_seq_one_letter_code
_entity_poly.pdbx_strand_id
1 'polypeptide(L)'
;MAETREEAYANAAGLLSRMGYDAYVREGWTPPGLSRPVTALVTCAPAVVVGMALGMTAEDPEAHLPERSAKVARPAPNKAGDPLWGWF
;
A
#
# COMPACT_ATOMS: atom_id res chain seq x y z
N MET A 1 16.11 16.03 -4.76
CA MET A 1 16.10 14.60 -5.18
C MET A 1 14.63 14.21 -5.27
N ALA A 2 14.24 13.40 -6.24
CA ALA A 2 12.84 12.96 -6.33
C ALA A 2 12.59 11.86 -5.29
N GLU A 3 11.44 11.92 -4.60
CA GLU A 3 10.99 10.90 -3.66
C GLU A 3 10.91 9.52 -4.37
N THR A 4 11.41 8.48 -3.70
CA THR A 4 11.30 7.11 -4.21
C THR A 4 9.92 6.54 -3.94
N ARG A 5 9.51 5.52 -4.71
CA ARG A 5 8.22 4.83 -4.47
C ARG A 5 8.15 4.20 -3.07
N GLU A 6 9.27 3.73 -2.55
CA GLU A 6 9.35 3.19 -1.19
C GLU A 6 9.07 4.27 -0.14
N GLU A 7 9.71 5.43 -0.26
CA GLU A 7 9.49 6.57 0.64
C GLU A 7 8.04 7.07 0.60
N ALA A 8 7.49 7.27 -0.60
CA ALA A 8 6.10 7.68 -0.77
C ALA A 8 5.12 6.69 -0.12
N TYR A 9 5.36 5.39 -0.28
CA TYR A 9 4.52 4.34 0.31
C TYR A 9 4.71 4.24 1.82
N ALA A 10 5.91 4.49 2.33
CA ALA A 10 6.19 4.50 3.76
C ALA A 10 5.49 5.67 4.45
N ASN A 11 5.52 6.85 3.81
CA ASN A 11 4.81 8.04 4.27
C ASN A 11 3.30 7.81 4.30
N ALA A 12 2.72 7.24 3.25
CA ALA A 12 1.31 6.88 3.19
C ALA A 12 0.94 5.81 4.24
N ALA A 13 1.76 4.76 4.40
CA ALA A 13 1.56 3.73 5.41
C ALA A 13 1.56 4.32 6.83
N GLY A 14 2.44 5.28 7.11
CA GLY A 14 2.51 6.01 8.37
C GLY A 14 1.22 6.79 8.66
N LEU A 15 0.65 7.46 7.66
CA LEU A 15 -0.63 8.16 7.82
C LEU A 15 -1.79 7.18 8.03
N LEU A 16 -1.87 6.12 7.21
CA LEU A 16 -2.92 5.10 7.31
C LEU A 16 -2.93 4.40 8.67
N SER A 17 -1.73 4.10 9.21
CA SER A 17 -1.57 3.54 10.54
C SER A 17 -2.09 4.47 11.63
N ARG A 18 -1.83 5.77 11.53
CA ARG A 18 -2.37 6.79 12.46
C ARG A 18 -3.90 6.95 12.35
N MET A 19 -4.46 6.65 11.19
CA MET A 19 -5.92 6.61 10.97
C MET A 19 -6.57 5.30 11.47
N GLY A 20 -5.78 4.34 11.97
CA GLY A 20 -6.26 3.09 12.55
C GLY A 20 -6.31 1.90 11.59
N TYR A 21 -5.77 2.02 10.37
CA TYR A 21 -5.64 0.90 9.44
C TYR A 21 -4.35 0.11 9.69
N ASP A 22 -4.38 -1.19 9.45
CA ASP A 22 -3.13 -1.97 9.32
C ASP A 22 -2.50 -1.59 7.97
N ALA A 23 -1.30 -1.01 8.00
CA ALA A 23 -0.62 -0.48 6.83
C ALA A 23 0.90 -0.56 6.96
N TYR A 24 1.57 -1.17 5.99
CA TYR A 24 3.03 -1.26 5.95
C TYR A 24 3.53 -1.38 4.51
N VAL A 25 4.80 -1.04 4.28
CA VAL A 25 5.46 -1.25 2.99
C VAL A 25 6.09 -2.63 2.97
N ARG A 26 5.90 -3.34 1.85
CA ARG A 26 6.56 -4.60 1.59
C ARG A 26 7.38 -4.49 0.32
N GLU A 27 8.70 -4.44 0.49
CA GLU A 27 9.63 -4.60 -0.61
C GLU A 27 9.70 -6.04 -1.10
N GLY A 28 10.03 -6.23 -2.37
CA GLY A 28 10.25 -7.55 -2.92
C GLY A 28 9.00 -8.44 -3.02
N TRP A 29 7.79 -7.86 -2.88
CA TRP A 29 6.56 -8.63 -2.94
C TRP A 29 6.25 -9.01 -4.38
N THR A 30 5.99 -10.30 -4.64
CA THR A 30 5.58 -10.76 -5.96
C THR A 30 4.06 -10.95 -5.98
N PRO A 31 3.31 -10.08 -6.69
CA PRO A 31 1.86 -10.21 -6.77
C PRO A 31 1.47 -11.47 -7.56
N PRO A 32 0.33 -12.12 -7.24
CA PRO A 32 -0.15 -13.27 -8.00
C PRO A 32 -0.27 -12.96 -9.50
N GLY A 33 0.34 -13.79 -10.34
CA GLY A 33 0.31 -13.63 -11.80
C GLY A 33 1.39 -12.71 -12.38
N LEU A 34 2.21 -12.07 -11.53
CA LEU A 34 3.42 -11.36 -11.96
C LEU A 34 4.67 -12.17 -11.62
N SER A 35 5.69 -12.07 -12.46
CA SER A 35 6.98 -12.75 -12.28
C SER A 35 8.06 -11.87 -11.64
N ARG A 36 7.84 -10.56 -11.58
CA ARG A 36 8.80 -9.60 -11.04
C ARG A 36 8.33 -9.10 -9.66
N PRO A 37 9.23 -9.07 -8.66
CA PRO A 37 8.93 -8.47 -7.37
C PRO A 37 8.75 -6.94 -7.52
N VAL A 38 7.87 -6.38 -6.70
CA VAL A 38 7.58 -4.94 -6.64
C VAL A 38 7.56 -4.45 -5.19
N THR A 39 7.66 -3.13 -5.01
CA THR A 39 7.37 -2.47 -3.74
C THR A 39 5.88 -2.22 -3.65
N ALA A 40 5.24 -2.74 -2.61
CA ALA A 40 3.80 -2.61 -2.43
C ALA A 40 3.44 -1.99 -1.09
N LEU A 41 2.42 -1.14 -1.09
CA LEU A 41 1.74 -0.67 0.10
C LEU A 41 0.69 -1.71 0.48
N VAL A 42 0.92 -2.43 1.58
CA VAL A 42 -0.01 -3.44 2.09
C VAL A 42 -0.92 -2.82 3.12
N THR A 43 -2.23 -2.85 2.90
CA THR A 43 -3.20 -2.30 3.85
C THR A 43 -4.61 -2.89 3.70
N CYS A 44 -5.41 -2.73 4.76
CA CYS A 44 -6.85 -2.99 4.76
C CYS A 44 -7.70 -1.76 4.40
N ALA A 45 -7.06 -0.60 4.19
CA ALA A 45 -7.75 0.63 3.86
C ALA A 45 -8.47 0.54 2.49
N PRO A 46 -9.65 1.16 2.32
CA PRO A 46 -10.30 1.27 1.03
C PRO A 46 -9.45 2.02 0.00
N ALA A 47 -9.61 1.70 -1.29
CA ALA A 47 -8.81 2.29 -2.39
C ALA A 47 -8.78 3.83 -2.38
N VAL A 48 -9.94 4.46 -2.12
CA VAL A 48 -10.06 5.92 -2.03
C VAL A 48 -9.21 6.49 -0.89
N VAL A 49 -9.13 5.78 0.24
CA VAL A 49 -8.33 6.21 1.39
C VAL A 49 -6.84 6.03 1.11
N VAL A 50 -6.45 4.99 0.36
CA VAL A 50 -5.07 4.80 -0.11
C VAL A 50 -4.64 5.94 -1.05
N GLY A 51 -5.48 6.26 -2.04
CA GLY A 51 -5.23 7.40 -2.94
C GLY A 51 -5.15 8.73 -2.21
N MET A 52 -6.04 8.95 -1.22
CA MET A 52 -6.00 10.13 -0.36
C MET A 52 -4.72 10.21 0.47
N ALA A 53 -4.28 9.09 1.07
CA ALA A 53 -3.05 9.06 1.84
C ALA A 53 -1.83 9.43 0.98
N LEU A 54 -1.70 8.83 -0.20
CA LEU A 54 -0.63 9.17 -1.16
C LEU A 54 -0.72 10.64 -1.62
N GLY A 55 -1.92 11.13 -1.93
CA GLY A 55 -2.15 12.52 -2.32
C GLY A 55 -1.79 13.55 -1.24
N MET A 56 -1.81 13.16 0.04
CA MET A 56 -1.46 14.04 1.17
C MET A 56 -0.01 13.94 1.60
N THR A 57 0.67 12.83 1.33
CA THR A 57 2.00 12.56 1.90
C THR A 57 3.13 12.50 0.89
N ALA A 58 2.85 12.15 -0.37
CA ALA A 58 3.88 12.08 -1.41
C ALA A 58 4.21 13.47 -1.97
N GLU A 59 5.47 13.68 -2.36
CA GLU A 59 5.91 14.93 -3.01
C GLU A 59 5.33 15.06 -4.43
N ASP A 60 5.24 13.96 -5.17
CA ASP A 60 4.58 13.84 -6.48
C ASP A 60 3.60 12.65 -6.48
N PRO A 61 2.34 12.87 -6.05
CA PRO A 61 1.38 11.78 -5.91
C PRO A 61 1.12 11.02 -7.21
N GLU A 62 1.08 11.71 -8.35
CA GLU A 62 0.73 11.11 -9.65
C GLU A 62 1.77 10.06 -10.08
N ALA A 63 3.05 10.26 -9.73
CA ALA A 63 4.11 9.28 -10.00
C ALA A 63 4.01 8.00 -9.14
N HIS A 64 3.28 8.05 -8.02
CA HIS A 64 3.22 7.00 -7.02
C HIS A 64 1.84 6.33 -6.89
N LEU A 65 0.80 6.85 -7.53
CA LEU A 65 -0.53 6.23 -7.49
C LEU A 65 -0.48 4.77 -7.96
N PRO A 66 -0.91 3.81 -7.13
CA PRO A 66 -0.94 2.41 -7.51
C PRO A 66 -2.01 2.18 -8.57
N GLU A 67 -1.65 1.45 -9.62
CA GLU A 67 -2.58 1.11 -10.72
C GLU A 67 -3.31 -0.20 -10.44
N ARG A 68 -2.74 -1.05 -9.59
CA ARG A 68 -3.22 -2.41 -9.36
C ARG A 68 -3.26 -2.74 -7.88
N SER A 69 -4.07 -3.73 -7.55
CA SER A 69 -4.06 -4.36 -6.23
C SER A 69 -4.26 -5.86 -6.33
N ALA A 70 -3.71 -6.58 -5.36
CA ALA A 70 -3.98 -8.00 -5.17
C ALA A 70 -4.03 -8.35 -3.69
N LYS A 71 -4.78 -9.41 -3.35
CA LYS A 71 -4.83 -9.91 -1.97
C LYS A 71 -3.46 -10.45 -1.57
N VAL A 72 -2.95 -10.01 -0.43
CA VAL A 72 -1.62 -10.41 0.08
C VAL A 72 -1.66 -11.78 0.74
N ALA A 73 -2.78 -12.12 1.38
CA ALA A 73 -3.01 -13.40 2.02
C ALA A 73 -4.47 -13.85 1.87
N ARG A 74 -4.73 -15.12 2.20
CA ARG A 74 -6.11 -15.60 2.36
C ARG A 74 -6.75 -14.86 3.55
N PRO A 75 -8.03 -14.43 3.45
CA PRO A 75 -8.70 -13.77 4.57
C PRO A 75 -8.67 -14.64 5.82
N ALA A 76 -8.21 -14.09 6.94
CA ALA A 76 -8.35 -14.70 8.25
C ALA A 76 -9.50 -13.99 8.99
N PRO A 77 -10.75 -14.45 8.85
CA PRO A 77 -11.85 -13.90 9.64
C PRO A 77 -11.45 -14.07 11.11
N ASN A 78 -11.54 -12.98 11.89
CA ASN A 78 -11.10 -12.81 13.29
C ASN A 78 -9.75 -12.10 13.49
N LYS A 79 -8.99 -11.77 12.45
CA LYS A 79 -7.84 -10.87 12.59
C LYS A 79 -8.26 -9.44 12.24
N ALA A 80 -7.91 -8.48 13.09
CA ALA A 80 -8.12 -7.07 12.80
C ALA A 80 -7.33 -6.68 11.53
N GLY A 81 -7.97 -5.95 10.62
CA GLY A 81 -7.35 -5.53 9.36
C GLY A 81 -7.35 -6.59 8.25
N ASP A 82 -8.03 -7.74 8.40
CA ASP A 82 -8.19 -8.67 7.28
C ASP A 82 -9.46 -8.38 6.44
N PRO A 83 -9.40 -8.46 5.10
CA PRO A 83 -8.26 -8.86 4.28
C PRO A 83 -7.27 -7.71 3.99
N LEU A 84 -5.97 -8.04 3.97
CA LEU A 84 -4.92 -7.13 3.50
C LEU A 84 -4.74 -7.19 1.98
N TRP A 85 -4.66 -6.00 1.36
CA TRP A 85 -4.42 -5.79 -0.06
C TRP A 85 -3.08 -5.11 -0.27
N GLY A 86 -2.31 -5.58 -1.26
CA GLY A 86 -1.07 -4.98 -1.69
C GLY A 86 -1.31 -4.13 -2.92
N TRP A 87 -1.06 -2.84 -2.81
CA TRP A 87 -1.21 -1.83 -3.86
C TRP A 87 0.14 -1.53 -4.51
N PHE A 88 0.21 -1.55 -5.84
CA PHE A 88 1.45 -1.42 -6.63
C PHE A 88 1.21 -0.92 -8.06
#